data_AF-H3DQZ7-F1
#
_entry.id   AF-H3DQZ7-F1
#
_cell.length_a   1.000
_cell.length_b   1.000
_cell.length_c   1.000
_cell.angle_alpha   90.00
_cell.angle_beta   90.00
_cell.angle_gamma   90.00
#
_symmetry.space_group_name_H-M   'P 1'
#
loop_
_entity.id
_entity.type
_entity.pdbx_description
1 polymer ?
#
loop_
_entity_poly.entity_id
_entity_poly.type
_entity_poly.pdbx_seq_one_letter_code
_entity_poly.pdbx_strand_id
1 'polypeptide(L)'
;LGPGDHFDNVGSGYLALLQVATFKGWMDIMYAAIDSRRVEDQPIYEDNLYMYIYFVIFIIFGSFFTLNLFIGIYLTKSGYLHDRRAEKILQRHEETGVKEATKTNSQASEQDPGIGF
;
A
#
# COMPACT_ATOMS: atom_id res chain seq x y z
N LEU A 1 -34.55 1.29 6.98
CA LEU A 1 -33.28 1.97 7.35
C LEU A 1 -33.18 1.88 8.86
N GLY A 2 -32.21 1.10 9.37
CA GLY A 2 -32.07 0.83 10.81
C GLY A 2 -31.47 2.02 11.56
N PRO A 3 -31.76 2.19 12.86
CA PRO A 3 -31.41 3.39 13.64
C PRO A 3 -29.97 3.33 14.15
N GLY A 4 -28.98 3.28 13.24
CA GLY A 4 -27.57 3.09 13.59
C GLY A 4 -26.56 3.95 12.81
N ASP A 5 -26.97 4.65 11.76
CA ASP A 5 -26.08 5.50 10.97
C ASP A 5 -26.16 6.95 11.42
N HIS A 6 -25.81 7.19 12.69
CA HIS A 6 -25.65 8.53 13.21
C HIS A 6 -24.19 8.96 13.07
N PHE A 7 -23.97 10.07 12.36
CA PHE A 7 -22.68 10.73 12.17
C PHE A 7 -22.21 11.47 13.44
N ASP A 8 -22.26 10.82 14.61
CA ASP A 8 -22.00 11.48 15.91
C ASP A 8 -20.52 11.52 16.29
N ASN A 9 -19.63 10.91 15.48
CA ASN A 9 -18.21 10.78 15.81
C ASN A 9 -17.30 11.13 14.62
N VAL A 10 -16.20 11.84 14.88
CA VAL A 10 -15.22 12.24 13.85
C VAL A 10 -14.73 11.06 13.00
N GLY A 11 -14.74 9.85 13.56
CA GLY A 11 -14.38 8.60 12.87
C GLY A 11 -15.33 8.18 11.75
N SER A 12 -16.64 8.44 11.84
CA SER A 12 -17.58 8.09 10.76
C SER A 12 -17.45 9.06 9.57
N GLY A 13 -17.12 10.33 9.84
CA GLY A 13 -16.77 11.32 8.82
C GLY A 13 -15.51 10.93 8.04
N TYR A 14 -14.45 10.47 8.72
CA TYR A 14 -13.24 9.96 8.03
C TYR A 14 -13.53 8.69 7.22
N LEU A 15 -14.39 7.80 7.70
CA LEU A 15 -14.80 6.60 6.96
C LEU A 15 -15.53 6.97 5.67
N ALA A 16 -16.44 7.94 5.72
CA ALA A 16 -17.15 8.44 4.53
C ALA A 16 -16.17 9.06 3.53
N LEU A 17 -15.22 9.88 3.98
CA LEU A 17 -14.19 10.46 3.11
C LEU A 17 -13.29 9.38 2.48
N LEU A 18 -12.95 8.33 3.23
CA LEU A 18 -12.18 7.19 2.70
C LEU A 18 -12.98 6.40 1.65
N GLN A 19 -14.29 6.22 1.85
CA GLN A 19 -15.18 5.57 0.87
C GLN A 19 -15.30 6.38 -0.42
N VAL A 20 -15.41 7.71 -0.32
CA VAL A 20 -15.36 8.61 -1.48
C VAL A 20 -14.03 8.46 -2.23
N ALA A 21 -12.89 8.42 -1.53
CA ALA A 21 -11.57 8.25 -2.14
C ALA A 21 -11.37 6.90 -2.84
N THR A 22 -12.18 5.88 -2.48
CA THR A 22 -12.14 4.53 -3.08
C THR A 22 -13.20 4.31 -4.16
N PHE A 23 -13.89 5.37 -4.61
CA PHE A 23 -14.95 5.34 -5.62
C PHE A 23 -16.16 4.46 -5.27
N LYS A 24 -16.38 4.12 -3.99
CA LYS A 24 -17.51 3.30 -3.55
C LYS A 24 -18.55 4.15 -2.84
N GLY A 25 -19.75 4.28 -3.41
CA GLY A 25 -20.83 5.09 -2.80
C GLY A 25 -20.54 6.60 -2.79
N TRP A 26 -19.58 7.07 -3.61
CA TRP A 26 -19.19 8.47 -3.66
C TRP A 26 -20.31 9.40 -4.15
N MET A 27 -21.19 8.88 -5.02
CA MET A 27 -22.39 9.61 -5.46
C MET A 27 -23.35 9.85 -4.28
N ASP A 28 -23.63 8.84 -3.47
CA ASP A 28 -24.56 8.94 -2.33
C ASP A 28 -24.02 9.89 -1.25
N ILE A 29 -22.71 9.82 -0.99
CA ILE A 29 -22.03 10.72 -0.05
C ILE A 29 -21.98 12.15 -0.58
N MET A 30 -21.75 12.33 -1.89
CA MET A 30 -21.80 13.65 -2.53
C MET A 30 -23.22 14.24 -2.44
N TYR A 31 -24.25 13.46 -2.74
CA TYR A 31 -25.64 13.90 -2.60
C TYR A 31 -25.97 14.28 -1.14
N ALA A 32 -25.57 13.47 -0.16
CA ALA A 32 -25.76 13.77 1.26
C ALA A 32 -24.96 14.99 1.74
N ALA A 33 -23.72 15.18 1.25
CA ALA A 33 -22.88 16.33 1.58
C ALA A 33 -23.39 17.65 0.98
N ILE A 34 -23.99 17.59 -0.21
CA ILE A 34 -24.62 18.75 -0.86
C ILE A 34 -25.92 19.12 -0.16
N ASP A 35 -26.74 18.14 0.21
CA ASP A 35 -28.03 18.36 0.88
C ASP A 35 -27.84 18.89 2.31
N SER A 36 -26.85 18.36 3.05
CA SER A 36 -26.53 18.80 4.42
C SER A 36 -25.98 20.23 4.55
N ARG A 37 -25.52 20.85 3.45
CA ARG A 37 -25.01 22.24 3.46
C ARG A 37 -26.10 23.29 3.25
N ARG A 38 -27.36 22.91 2.99
CA ARG A 38 -28.48 23.84 2.73
C ARG A 38 -29.31 24.06 4.00
N VAL A 39 -28.82 24.90 4.90
CA VAL A 39 -29.55 25.18 6.16
C VAL A 39 -30.63 26.27 6.03
N GLU A 40 -30.57 27.23 5.09
CA GLU A 40 -31.53 28.36 5.20
C GLU A 40 -32.14 28.96 3.93
N ASP A 41 -31.95 28.41 2.73
CA ASP A 41 -32.77 28.84 1.60
C ASP A 41 -32.96 27.71 0.60
N GLN A 42 -34.10 27.73 -0.08
CA GLN A 42 -34.38 26.92 -1.24
C GLN A 42 -34.09 27.82 -2.48
N PRO A 43 -32.87 27.88 -3.06
CA PRO A 43 -32.67 28.69 -4.25
C PRO A 43 -32.86 27.81 -5.49
N ILE A 44 -33.67 28.37 -6.39
CA ILE A 44 -33.55 28.41 -7.84
C ILE A 44 -32.52 27.44 -8.43
N TYR A 45 -33.03 26.55 -9.29
CA TYR A 45 -32.30 25.65 -10.16
C TYR A 45 -31.10 26.38 -10.80
N GLU A 46 -29.92 25.74 -10.78
CA GLU A 46 -28.74 25.97 -11.66
C GLU A 46 -27.44 26.60 -11.10
N ASP A 47 -27.35 27.11 -9.86
CA ASP A 47 -26.05 27.65 -9.35
C ASP A 47 -25.17 26.62 -8.60
N ASN A 48 -25.68 25.41 -8.35
CA ASN A 48 -25.05 24.41 -7.48
C ASN A 48 -24.11 23.41 -8.21
N LEU A 49 -23.84 23.62 -9.51
CA LEU A 49 -22.94 22.76 -10.29
C LEU A 49 -21.48 22.85 -9.81
N TYR A 50 -21.08 24.01 -9.25
CA TYR A 50 -19.73 24.23 -8.71
C TYR A 50 -19.38 23.27 -7.57
N MET A 51 -20.35 22.83 -6.74
CA MET A 51 -20.09 21.84 -5.70
C MET A 51 -19.76 20.45 -6.26
N TYR A 52 -20.43 20.04 -7.34
CA TYR A 52 -20.12 18.78 -8.04
C TYR A 52 -18.71 18.82 -8.64
N ILE A 53 -18.36 19.94 -9.27
CA ILE A 53 -17.03 20.13 -9.88
C ILE A 53 -15.92 20.08 -8.83
N TYR A 54 -16.14 20.65 -7.63
CA TYR A 54 -15.18 20.55 -6.52
C TYR A 54 -14.89 19.10 -6.11
N PHE A 55 -15.94 18.29 -5.89
CA PHE A 55 -15.76 16.88 -5.52
C PHE A 55 -15.12 16.06 -6.64
N VAL A 56 -15.51 16.28 -7.89
CA VAL A 56 -14.92 15.58 -9.05
C VAL A 56 -13.44 15.90 -9.19
N ILE A 57 -13.06 17.17 -9.10
CA ILE A 57 -11.66 17.59 -9.18
C ILE A 57 -10.86 17.03 -8.00
N PHE A 58 -11.41 17.07 -6.78
CA PHE A 58 -10.78 16.49 -5.59
C PHE A 58 -10.56 14.99 -5.72
N ILE A 59 -11.54 14.25 -6.25
CA ILE A 59 -11.43 12.81 -6.48
C ILE A 59 -10.37 12.53 -7.56
N ILE A 60 -10.36 13.26 -8.67
CA ILE A 60 -9.36 13.09 -9.73
C ILE A 60 -7.95 13.30 -9.14
N PHE A 61 -7.67 14.45 -8.54
CA PHE A 61 -6.34 14.74 -7.99
C PHE A 61 -5.98 13.83 -6.82
N GLY A 62 -6.91 13.51 -5.93
CA GLY A 62 -6.70 12.63 -4.78
C GLY A 62 -6.42 11.18 -5.21
N SER A 63 -7.16 10.66 -6.19
CA SER A 63 -6.95 9.31 -6.71
C SER A 63 -5.69 9.22 -7.57
N PHE A 64 -5.37 10.23 -8.38
CA PHE A 64 -4.09 10.27 -9.09
C PHE A 64 -2.91 10.30 -8.12
N PHE A 65 -2.97 11.13 -7.07
CA PHE A 65 -1.95 11.16 -6.03
C PHE A 65 -1.82 9.80 -5.32
N THR A 66 -2.94 9.19 -4.94
CA THR A 66 -2.95 7.88 -4.26
C THR A 66 -2.43 6.76 -5.14
N LEU A 67 -2.80 6.73 -6.43
CA LEU A 67 -2.29 5.77 -7.40
C LEU A 67 -0.79 5.95 -7.65
N ASN A 68 -0.33 7.20 -7.81
CA ASN A 68 1.09 7.49 -8.00
C ASN A 68 1.92 7.09 -6.77
N LEU A 69 1.41 7.32 -5.56
CA LEU A 69 2.03 6.86 -4.31
C LEU A 69 2.05 5.32 -4.24
N PHE A 70 0.95 4.67 -4.60
CA PHE A 70 0.83 3.22 -4.55
C PHE A 70 1.78 2.53 -5.53
N ILE A 71 1.88 3.03 -6.77
CA ILE A 71 2.84 2.55 -7.77
C ILE A 71 4.28 2.76 -7.26
N GLY A 72 4.58 3.92 -6.66
CA GLY A 72 5.88 4.19 -6.04
C GLY A 72 6.26 3.18 -4.96
N ILE A 73 5.33 2.86 -4.05
CA ILE A 73 5.55 1.85 -2.99
C ILE A 73 5.71 0.45 -3.58
N TYR A 74 4.87 0.08 -4.54
CA TYR A 74 4.93 -1.23 -5.19
C TYR A 74 6.27 -1.45 -5.90
N LEU A 75 6.69 -0.47 -6.71
CA LEU A 75 7.97 -0.51 -7.42
C LEU A 75 9.16 -0.55 -6.46
N THR A 76 9.14 0.29 -5.41
CA THR A 76 10.19 0.31 -4.38
C THR A 76 10.27 -1.03 -3.65
N LYS A 77 9.12 -1.63 -3.30
CA LYS A 77 9.07 -2.93 -2.63
C LYS A 77 9.57 -4.06 -3.53
N SER A 78 9.21 -4.02 -4.81
CA SER A 78 9.65 -4.99 -5.82
C SER A 78 11.18 -4.95 -5.99
N GLY A 79 11.75 -3.75 -6.17
CA GLY A 79 13.20 -3.55 -6.27
C GLY A 79 13.95 -4.01 -5.01
N TYR A 80 13.55 -3.51 -3.84
CA TYR A 80 14.16 -3.89 -2.56
C TYR A 80 14.15 -5.41 -2.32
N LEU A 81 13.06 -6.10 -2.68
CA LEU A 81 12.98 -7.55 -2.52
C LEU A 81 13.88 -8.28 -3.51
N HIS A 82 13.99 -7.79 -4.75
CA HIS A 82 14.90 -8.35 -5.74
C HIS A 82 16.34 -8.30 -5.22
N ASP A 83 16.76 -7.13 -4.74
CA ASP A 83 18.13 -6.92 -4.24
C ASP A 83 18.41 -7.81 -3.02
N ARG A 84 17.49 -7.88 -2.04
CA ARG A 84 17.63 -8.79 -0.89
C ARG A 84 17.63 -10.26 -1.27
N ARG A 85 16.98 -10.66 -2.36
CA ARG A 85 17.03 -12.04 -2.84
C ARG A 85 18.38 -12.36 -3.44
N ALA A 86 18.95 -11.44 -4.22
CA ALA A 86 20.29 -11.59 -4.80
C ALA A 86 21.36 -11.77 -3.70
N GLU A 87 21.36 -10.90 -2.69
CA GLU A 87 22.31 -11.01 -1.56
C GLU A 87 22.19 -12.34 -0.80
N LYS A 88 20.97 -12.81 -0.54
CA LYS A 88 20.74 -14.10 0.14
C LYS A 88 21.20 -15.30 -0.69
N ILE A 89 21.12 -15.23 -2.01
CA ILE A 89 21.61 -16.28 -2.91
C ILE A 89 23.14 -16.31 -2.88
N LEU A 90 23.81 -15.15 -2.92
CA LEU A 90 25.26 -15.06 -2.83
C LEU A 90 25.80 -15.57 -1.49
N GLN A 91 25.21 -15.17 -0.38
CA GLN A 91 25.57 -15.67 0.96
C GLN A 91 25.40 -17.18 1.05
N ARG A 92 24.31 -17.73 0.48
CA ARG A 92 24.09 -19.17 0.44
C ARG A 92 25.18 -19.88 -0.38
N HIS A 93 25.59 -19.32 -1.51
CA HIS A 93 26.67 -19.89 -2.33
C HIS A 93 28.03 -19.85 -1.62
N GLU A 94 28.36 -18.77 -0.92
CA GLU A 94 29.54 -18.70 -0.05
C GLU A 94 29.50 -19.73 1.07
N GLU A 95 28.38 -19.82 1.80
CA GLU A 95 28.22 -20.79 2.88
C GLU A 95 28.33 -22.24 2.39
N THR A 96 27.78 -22.56 1.21
CA THR A 96 27.93 -23.90 0.62
C THR A 96 29.37 -24.19 0.22
N GLY A 97 30.06 -23.23 -0.40
CA GLY A 97 31.46 -23.39 -0.80
C GLY A 97 32.40 -23.57 0.41
N VAL A 98 32.19 -22.82 1.49
CA VAL A 98 32.97 -22.96 2.74
C VAL A 98 32.72 -24.32 3.40
N LYS A 99 31.48 -24.81 3.41
CA LYS A 99 31.14 -26.13 3.96
C LYS A 99 31.78 -27.27 3.16
N GLU A 100 31.86 -27.13 1.84
CA GLU A 100 32.52 -28.10 0.97
C GLU A 100 34.04 -28.09 1.16
N ALA A 101 34.67 -26.92 1.15
CA ALA A 101 36.11 -26.78 1.37
C ALA A 101 36.54 -27.33 2.74
N THR A 102 35.74 -27.08 3.79
CA THR A 102 36.01 -27.61 5.13
C THR A 102 35.93 -29.14 5.15
N LYS A 103 34.91 -29.74 4.51
CA LYS A 103 34.77 -31.21 4.44
C LYS A 103 35.94 -31.87 3.70
N THR A 104 36.37 -31.32 2.57
CA THR A 104 37.49 -31.86 1.78
C THR A 104 38.80 -31.77 2.56
N ASN A 105 39.03 -30.68 3.29
CA ASN A 105 40.24 -30.50 4.08
C ASN A 105 40.27 -31.43 5.31
N SER A 106 39.11 -31.66 5.95
CA SER A 106 38.99 -32.66 7.03
C SER A 106 39.24 -34.09 6.54
N GLN A 107 38.75 -34.44 5.35
CA GLN A 107 39.00 -35.77 4.75
C GLN A 107 40.46 -35.95 4.30
N ALA A 108 41.11 -34.90 3.80
CA ALA A 108 42.52 -34.95 3.41
C ALA A 108 43.48 -35.10 4.61
N SER A 109 43.15 -34.52 5.77
CA SER A 109 43.94 -34.68 7.01
C SER A 109 43.85 -36.07 7.63
N GLU A 110 42.85 -36.88 7.27
CA GLU A 110 42.65 -38.24 7.77
C GLU A 110 43.33 -39.31 6.90
N GLN A 111 43.83 -38.93 5.72
CA GLN A 111 44.36 -39.86 4.71
C GLN A 111 45.90 -39.84 4.59
N ASP A 112 46.61 -39.17 5.50
CA ASP A 112 48.07 -39.30 5.66
C ASP A 112 48.36 -40.36 6.75
N PRO A 113 48.52 -41.66 6.42
CA PRO A 113 49.10 -42.60 7.35
C PRO A 113 50.56 -42.20 7.50
N GLY A 114 50.86 -41.50 8.61
CA GLY A 114 52.20 -41.02 8.92
C GLY A 114 53.25 -42.07 8.56
N ILE A 115 54.27 -41.63 7.82
CA ILE A 115 55.46 -42.43 7.52
C ILE A 115 56.05 -42.85 8.89
N GLY A 116 55.82 -44.11 9.24
CA GLY A 116 56.44 -44.76 10.39
C GLY A 116 57.94 -44.89 10.15
N PHE A 117 58.72 -44.20 10.97
CA PHE A 117 60.10 -44.57 11.28
C PHE A 117 60.11 -45.44 12.53
#